data_AF-A0A644X7B6-F1
#
_entry.id   AF-A0A644X7B6-F1
#
_cell.length_a   1.000
_cell.length_b   1.000
_cell.length_c   1.000
_cell.angle_alpha   90.00
_cell.angle_beta   90.00
_cell.angle_gamma   90.00
#
_symmetry.space_group_name_H-M   'P 1'
#
loop_
_entity.id
_entity.type
_entity.pdbx_description
1 polymer ?
#
loop_
_entity_poly.entity_id
_entity_poly.type
_entity_poly.pdbx_seq_one_letter_code
_entity_poly.pdbx_strand_id
1 'polypeptide(L)'
;MGTHCNGNPILKIKVENAFKNDIYDIELFYNSKADMMQIFNCSFSVKELEAFHLYFESEDPNAKLFMDGLEFLPSDSIKYTDTNEIYLPPSTVFYPIYIYEQGYYPFRVGMYEIRIEENDKVYYALLQIEPKHLSEKDWILLRDDLENEVRGLSQDLIRKNIGFGSIEFASLPVEVLLKFLIINKYSNRLLGSLIDLKDKPNFKIEKEYVKKELYEAKQIDSVTIRNYLLRGTDEDKYLIPERIISYDLQENKWLKKIIEAYELNLKEFLSVIYNSKNAIKNEIKLLKNYKSASPQIEIKTNLLNQLYIYEKTASKILKISNIVKLQEWYGKITPLKNGRIPHVLFMDARYGVLYQLYRDLQNQKFEIEIDKNYSYAWKNTYKLYEIWCYIKIYKLLTSESISFEQQSNIAITEAQHMLIPMILPETCIVLKKDNITLKYYYDKNIPTSSKETNRNNNPIFTTGRHNRPDARLDIYVDSLYVRSIIFEFKYRTIRNFWNKNNQSTSYDQIISYKDNTKSIFVENYKSKKSMEFRPVKEVWVFHPTFDKIDDSQTLEKYDEGVKLIRMKPEESLEEVTKNLNDTINEIVSIVFDN
;
A
#
# COMPACT_ATOMS: atom_id res chain seq x y z
N MET A 1 -35.61 7.70 -2.79
CA MET A 1 -36.06 8.39 -1.57
C MET A 1 -36.02 7.37 -0.44
N GLY A 2 -35.20 7.59 0.59
CA GLY A 2 -35.15 6.69 1.75
C GLY A 2 -36.54 6.57 2.36
N THR A 3 -37.06 5.35 2.45
CA THR A 3 -38.41 5.09 2.93
C THR A 3 -38.36 4.75 4.42
N HIS A 4 -38.88 5.62 5.28
CA HIS A 4 -39.36 5.22 6.60
C HIS A 4 -40.65 4.44 6.40
N CYS A 5 -40.60 3.10 6.43
CA CYS A 5 -41.77 2.25 6.37
C CYS A 5 -41.82 1.35 7.61
N ASN A 6 -43.02 1.16 8.17
CA ASN A 6 -43.27 0.19 9.23
C ASN A 6 -42.91 -1.23 8.73
N GLY A 7 -42.04 -1.94 9.44
CA GLY A 7 -41.61 -3.32 9.10
C GLY A 7 -40.13 -3.46 8.66
N ASN A 8 -39.28 -2.47 8.93
CA ASN A 8 -37.83 -2.59 8.70
C ASN A 8 -37.14 -3.50 9.75
N PRO A 9 -36.01 -4.15 9.41
CA PRO A 9 -35.18 -4.86 10.38
C PRO A 9 -34.73 -3.95 11.53
N ILE A 10 -34.67 -4.48 12.75
CA ILE A 10 -34.23 -3.73 13.93
C ILE A 10 -32.70 -3.80 14.01
N LEU A 11 -32.05 -2.78 13.48
CA LEU A 11 -30.62 -2.58 13.62
C LEU A 11 -30.34 -1.42 14.58
N LYS A 12 -29.55 -1.68 15.62
CA LYS A 12 -29.10 -0.65 16.56
C LYS A 12 -27.58 -0.65 16.66
N ILE A 13 -27.01 0.54 16.80
CA ILE A 13 -25.59 0.71 17.07
C ILE A 13 -25.46 1.37 18.44
N LYS A 14 -24.67 0.74 19.32
CA LYS A 14 -24.30 1.30 20.61
C LYS A 14 -22.86 1.80 20.52
N VAL A 15 -22.66 3.08 20.78
CA VAL A 15 -21.32 3.67 20.82
C VAL A 15 -20.92 3.84 22.28
N GLU A 16 -19.74 3.32 22.63
CA GLU A 16 -19.15 3.45 23.95
C GLU A 16 -18.00 4.45 23.92
N ASN A 17 -18.20 5.57 24.61
CA ASN A 17 -17.15 6.56 24.85
C ASN A 17 -16.85 6.61 26.35
N ALA A 18 -15.67 7.12 26.71
CA ALA A 18 -15.19 7.20 28.09
C ALA A 18 -16.13 7.95 29.07
N PHE A 19 -17.14 8.65 28.55
CA PHE A 19 -18.07 9.48 29.31
C PHE A 19 -19.56 9.18 29.04
N LYS A 20 -19.91 8.38 28.01
CA LYS A 20 -21.29 8.12 27.59
C LYS A 20 -21.44 6.78 26.86
N ASN A 21 -22.58 6.14 27.07
CA ASN A 21 -23.03 4.96 26.33
C ASN A 21 -24.36 5.30 25.65
N ASP A 22 -24.28 5.74 24.40
CA ASP A 22 -25.44 6.15 23.63
C ASP A 22 -25.84 5.02 22.66
N ILE A 23 -27.14 4.73 22.56
CA ILE A 23 -27.71 3.71 21.67
C ILE A 23 -28.51 4.44 20.60
N TYR A 24 -28.26 4.09 19.34
CA TYR A 24 -28.88 4.70 18.18
C TYR A 24 -29.60 3.63 17.36
N ASP A 25 -30.87 3.88 17.06
CA ASP A 25 -31.62 3.08 16.10
C ASP A 25 -31.26 3.52 14.68
N ILE A 26 -30.98 2.56 13.79
CA ILE A 26 -30.73 2.85 12.37
C ILE A 26 -32.08 2.96 11.68
N GLU A 27 -32.46 4.17 11.30
CA GLU A 27 -33.78 4.41 10.69
C GLU A 27 -33.73 4.50 9.16
N LEU A 28 -32.57 4.87 8.60
CA LEU A 28 -32.38 5.06 7.17
C LEU A 28 -31.89 3.77 6.50
N PHE A 29 -32.79 3.11 5.79
CA PHE A 29 -32.50 1.97 4.92
C PHE A 29 -32.83 2.28 3.45
N TYR A 30 -32.05 1.67 2.56
CA TYR A 30 -32.26 1.67 1.12
C TYR A 30 -32.66 0.28 0.65
N ASN A 31 -33.62 0.20 -0.28
CA ASN A 31 -34.09 -1.08 -0.83
C ASN A 31 -33.31 -1.52 -2.08
N SER A 32 -32.40 -0.67 -2.57
CA SER A 32 -31.52 -1.00 -3.68
C SER A 32 -30.15 -0.37 -3.49
N LYS A 33 -29.11 -1.10 -3.93
CA LYS A 33 -27.72 -0.63 -3.91
C LYS A 33 -27.52 0.60 -4.82
N ALA A 34 -28.26 0.65 -5.93
CA ALA A 34 -28.20 1.79 -6.85
C ALA A 34 -28.73 3.08 -6.20
N ASP A 35 -29.83 3.00 -5.45
CA ASP A 35 -30.39 4.15 -4.73
C ASP A 35 -29.44 4.62 -3.62
N MET A 36 -28.85 3.68 -2.88
CA MET A 36 -27.85 3.97 -1.86
C MET A 36 -26.65 4.71 -2.47
N MET A 37 -26.14 4.24 -3.62
CA MET A 37 -25.00 4.85 -4.30
C MET A 37 -25.32 6.21 -4.95
N GLN A 38 -26.56 6.45 -5.36
CA GLN A 38 -26.96 7.75 -5.95
C GLN A 38 -27.20 8.82 -4.89
N ILE A 39 -27.82 8.46 -3.76
CA ILE A 39 -28.19 9.40 -2.71
C ILE A 39 -26.99 9.67 -1.79
N PHE A 40 -26.20 8.64 -1.50
CA PHE A 40 -24.97 8.68 -0.71
C PHE A 40 -25.14 9.34 0.69
N ASN A 41 -26.35 9.27 1.26
CA ASN A 41 -26.63 9.81 2.58
C ASN A 41 -26.34 8.76 3.66
N CYS A 42 -25.51 9.12 4.62
CA CYS A 42 -25.06 8.24 5.70
C CYS A 42 -26.24 7.84 6.61
N SER A 43 -26.35 6.55 6.94
CA SER A 43 -27.34 6.06 7.90
C SER A 43 -26.88 6.28 9.35
N PHE A 44 -25.58 6.16 9.62
CA PHE A 44 -25.00 6.43 10.94
C PHE A 44 -23.49 6.69 10.87
N SER A 45 -22.98 7.58 11.72
CA SER A 45 -21.57 7.95 11.76
C SER A 45 -20.94 7.63 13.12
N VAL A 46 -19.73 7.07 13.11
CA VAL A 46 -18.90 6.82 14.30
C VAL A 46 -17.53 7.44 14.10
N LYS A 47 -16.96 8.05 15.14
CA LYS A 47 -15.57 8.52 15.06
C LYS A 47 -14.62 7.36 15.17
N GLU A 48 -13.55 7.42 14.39
CA GLU A 48 -12.51 6.40 14.44
C GLU A 48 -11.96 6.20 15.87
N LEU A 49 -11.49 5.00 16.17
CA LEU A 49 -10.95 4.61 17.49
C LEU A 49 -11.97 4.74 18.64
N GLU A 50 -13.25 4.98 18.39
CA GLU A 50 -14.31 4.84 19.40
C GLU A 50 -14.85 3.42 19.42
N ALA A 51 -15.02 2.88 20.63
CA ALA A 51 -15.58 1.55 20.81
C ALA A 51 -17.05 1.57 20.39
N PHE A 52 -17.48 0.59 19.63
CA PHE A 52 -18.88 0.48 19.23
C PHE A 52 -19.31 -0.98 19.09
N HIS A 53 -20.59 -1.18 19.34
CA HIS A 53 -21.26 -2.47 19.36
C HIS A 53 -22.44 -2.46 18.40
N LEU A 54 -22.68 -3.61 17.79
CA LEU A 54 -23.78 -3.83 16.86
C LEU A 54 -24.84 -4.71 17.52
N TYR A 55 -26.10 -4.31 17.43
CA TYR A 55 -27.25 -5.09 17.83
C TYR A 55 -28.15 -5.30 16.62
N PHE A 56 -28.41 -6.55 16.29
CA PHE A 56 -29.21 -6.93 15.14
C PHE A 56 -30.31 -7.88 15.59
N GLU A 57 -31.55 -7.42 15.51
CA GLU A 57 -32.75 -8.17 15.84
C GLU A 57 -33.69 -8.21 14.63
N SER A 58 -34.32 -9.35 14.42
CA SER A 58 -35.26 -9.59 13.34
C SER A 58 -36.25 -10.67 13.79
N GLU A 59 -37.50 -10.54 13.34
CA GLU A 59 -38.52 -11.57 13.55
C GLU A 59 -38.28 -12.81 12.67
N ASP A 60 -37.52 -12.67 11.58
CA ASP A 60 -37.07 -13.77 10.72
C ASP A 60 -35.79 -14.41 11.29
N PRO A 61 -35.85 -15.64 11.83
CA PRO A 61 -34.66 -16.30 12.38
C PRO A 61 -33.60 -16.64 11.33
N ASN A 62 -33.95 -16.56 10.03
CA ASN A 62 -33.03 -16.79 8.92
C ASN A 62 -32.43 -15.49 8.36
N ALA A 63 -32.77 -14.33 8.93
CA ALA A 63 -32.21 -13.07 8.48
C ALA A 63 -30.68 -13.05 8.63
N LYS A 64 -30.01 -12.29 7.77
CA LYS A 64 -28.55 -12.25 7.71
C LYS A 64 -28.07 -10.82 7.59
N LEU A 65 -27.19 -10.40 8.50
CA LEU A 65 -26.49 -9.13 8.41
C LEU A 65 -25.07 -9.34 7.90
N PHE A 66 -24.72 -8.62 6.85
CA PHE A 66 -23.39 -8.57 6.26
C PHE A 66 -22.83 -7.17 6.49
N MET A 67 -21.60 -7.12 7.01
CA MET A 67 -20.87 -5.88 7.25
C MET A 67 -19.38 -6.19 7.26
N ASP A 68 -18.61 -5.20 6.85
CA ASP A 68 -17.17 -5.17 6.99
C ASP A 68 -16.73 -5.16 8.46
N GLY A 69 -15.75 -6.00 8.82
CA GLY A 69 -15.24 -6.11 10.19
C GLY A 69 -15.93 -7.17 11.06
N LEU A 70 -16.91 -7.92 10.54
CA LEU A 70 -17.47 -9.07 11.26
C LEU A 70 -16.43 -10.18 11.51
N GLU A 71 -15.37 -10.25 10.70
CA GLU A 71 -14.28 -11.21 10.88
C GLU A 71 -13.48 -11.02 12.18
N PHE A 72 -13.63 -9.89 12.86
CA PHE A 72 -12.97 -9.61 14.14
C PHE A 72 -13.80 -10.09 15.34
N LEU A 73 -15.04 -10.53 15.12
CA LEU A 73 -15.88 -11.11 16.15
C LEU A 73 -15.44 -12.55 16.47
N PRO A 74 -15.72 -13.07 17.68
CA PRO A 74 -15.47 -14.46 18.02
C PRO A 74 -16.16 -15.41 17.04
N SER A 75 -15.49 -16.51 16.67
CA SER A 75 -16.00 -17.48 15.68
C SER A 75 -17.41 -18.00 16.00
N ASP A 76 -17.77 -18.09 17.28
CA ASP A 76 -19.09 -18.57 17.72
C ASP A 76 -20.23 -17.56 17.46
N SER A 77 -19.89 -16.29 17.19
CA SER A 77 -20.84 -15.21 16.93
C SER A 77 -21.21 -15.09 15.46
N ILE A 78 -20.37 -15.60 14.55
CA ILE A 78 -20.51 -15.43 13.10
C ILE A 78 -20.83 -16.75 12.39
N LYS A 79 -21.49 -16.66 11.25
CA LYS A 79 -21.79 -17.80 10.38
C LYS A 79 -21.31 -17.55 8.96
N TYR A 80 -21.24 -18.62 8.16
CA TYR A 80 -20.78 -18.59 6.78
C TYR A 80 -21.90 -19.02 5.83
N THR A 81 -22.02 -18.33 4.70
CA THR A 81 -22.86 -18.78 3.58
C THR A 81 -22.20 -19.91 2.79
N ASP A 82 -22.93 -20.55 1.88
CA ASP A 82 -22.39 -21.51 0.91
C ASP A 82 -21.31 -20.91 0.00
N THR A 83 -21.34 -19.57 -0.19
CA THR A 83 -20.34 -18.79 -0.93
C THR A 83 -19.16 -18.34 -0.07
N ASN A 84 -19.11 -18.79 1.19
CA ASN A 84 -18.09 -18.48 2.20
C ASN A 84 -18.05 -16.99 2.60
N GLU A 85 -19.19 -16.31 2.56
CA GLU A 85 -19.35 -14.94 3.08
C GLU A 85 -19.73 -14.99 4.57
N ILE A 86 -19.12 -14.10 5.36
CA ILE A 86 -19.37 -13.98 6.79
C ILE A 86 -20.63 -13.17 7.01
N TYR A 87 -21.53 -13.67 7.86
CA TYR A 87 -22.72 -12.94 8.29
C TYR A 87 -22.98 -13.10 9.79
N LEU A 88 -23.69 -12.12 10.34
CA LEU A 88 -24.18 -12.11 11.72
C LEU A 88 -25.66 -12.52 11.72
N PRO A 89 -26.06 -13.58 12.45
CA PRO A 89 -27.46 -13.93 12.65
C PRO A 89 -28.15 -12.97 13.65
N PRO A 90 -29.49 -12.90 13.67
CA PRO A 90 -30.23 -12.11 14.64
C PRO A 90 -29.96 -12.59 16.07
N SER A 91 -29.86 -11.64 17.00
CA SER A 91 -29.52 -11.90 18.40
C SER A 91 -30.03 -10.78 19.30
N THR A 92 -30.30 -11.12 20.56
CA THR A 92 -30.70 -10.15 21.59
C THR A 92 -29.51 -9.55 22.34
N VAL A 93 -28.28 -9.75 21.84
CA VAL A 93 -27.03 -9.30 22.47
C VAL A 93 -26.29 -8.32 21.57
N PHE A 94 -25.62 -7.34 22.19
CA PHE A 94 -24.71 -6.43 21.52
C PHE A 94 -23.36 -7.10 21.24
N TYR A 95 -22.95 -7.12 19.96
CA TYR A 95 -21.65 -7.64 19.55
C TYR A 95 -20.59 -6.53 19.50
N PRO A 96 -19.42 -6.71 20.15
CA PRO A 96 -18.36 -5.70 20.16
C PRO A 96 -17.62 -5.68 18.83
N ILE A 97 -18.05 -4.81 17.91
CA ILE A 97 -17.39 -4.63 16.61
C ILE A 97 -15.98 -4.06 16.80
N TYR A 98 -15.82 -3.10 17.71
CA TYR A 98 -14.52 -2.66 18.18
C TYR A 98 -14.59 -2.24 19.65
N ILE A 99 -13.61 -2.68 20.44
CA ILE A 99 -13.37 -2.27 21.84
C ILE A 99 -11.89 -2.01 22.06
N TYR A 100 -11.55 -1.16 23.03
CA TYR A 100 -10.16 -0.71 23.25
C TYR A 100 -9.20 -1.87 23.60
N GLU A 101 -9.71 -2.91 24.25
CA GLU A 101 -8.95 -4.09 24.71
C GLU A 101 -8.45 -4.95 23.55
N GLN A 102 -9.05 -4.87 22.36
CA GLN A 102 -8.62 -5.64 21.18
C GLN A 102 -7.24 -5.22 20.66
N GLY A 103 -6.76 -4.02 21.02
CA GLY A 103 -5.41 -3.55 20.68
C GLY A 103 -5.16 -3.27 19.19
N TYR A 104 -6.12 -3.56 18.32
CA TYR A 104 -6.07 -3.29 16.88
C TYR A 104 -7.41 -2.71 16.42
N TYR A 105 -7.34 -1.53 15.77
CA TYR A 105 -8.51 -0.88 15.17
C TYR A 105 -8.58 -1.26 13.68
N PRO A 106 -9.65 -1.96 13.24
CA PRO A 106 -9.71 -2.52 11.89
C PRO A 106 -10.24 -1.55 10.83
N PHE A 107 -11.03 -0.55 11.22
CA PHE A 107 -11.66 0.37 10.28
C PHE A 107 -10.70 1.47 9.83
N ARG A 108 -11.02 2.10 8.70
CA ARG A 108 -10.37 3.27 8.10
C ARG A 108 -11.44 4.36 7.94
N VAL A 109 -11.03 5.62 7.87
CA VAL A 109 -11.97 6.69 7.54
C VAL A 109 -12.57 6.43 6.16
N GLY A 110 -13.90 6.43 6.08
CA GLY A 110 -14.63 6.08 4.86
C GLY A 110 -16.05 5.58 5.12
N MET A 111 -16.70 5.14 4.03
CA MET A 111 -18.06 4.62 4.04
C MET A 111 -18.06 3.09 3.94
N TYR A 112 -18.89 2.46 4.78
CA TYR A 112 -19.04 1.02 4.90
C TYR A 112 -20.50 0.62 4.62
N GLU A 113 -20.67 -0.42 3.81
CA GLU A 113 -21.99 -0.98 3.50
C GLU A 113 -22.40 -1.97 4.60
N ILE A 114 -23.61 -1.78 5.10
CA ILE A 114 -24.33 -2.79 5.88
C ILE A 114 -25.45 -3.32 5.00
N ARG A 115 -25.51 -4.64 4.83
CA ARG A 115 -26.51 -5.32 4.00
C ARG A 115 -27.26 -6.32 4.85
N ILE A 116 -28.59 -6.25 4.85
CA ILE A 116 -29.47 -7.15 5.59
C ILE A 116 -30.34 -7.90 4.59
N GLU A 117 -30.30 -9.23 4.63
CA GLU A 117 -31.24 -10.11 3.92
C GLU A 117 -32.31 -10.59 4.92
N GLU A 118 -33.59 -10.35 4.64
CA GLU A 118 -34.72 -10.75 5.47
C GLU A 118 -35.97 -10.94 4.61
N ASN A 119 -36.71 -12.06 4.78
CA ASN A 119 -37.98 -12.32 4.09
C ASN A 119 -37.94 -12.04 2.55
N ASP A 120 -36.91 -12.55 1.86
CA ASP A 120 -36.64 -12.33 0.42
C ASP A 120 -36.44 -10.86 -0.01
N LYS A 121 -36.24 -9.96 0.95
CA LYS A 121 -35.89 -8.55 0.71
C LYS A 121 -34.46 -8.29 1.14
N VAL A 122 -33.85 -7.28 0.51
CA VAL A 122 -32.52 -6.81 0.85
C VAL A 122 -32.59 -5.34 1.22
N TYR A 123 -32.10 -5.02 2.41
CA TYR A 123 -31.96 -3.67 2.91
C TYR A 123 -30.49 -3.29 2.98
N TYR A 124 -30.19 -2.03 2.69
CA TYR A 124 -28.86 -1.47 2.75
C TYR A 124 -28.83 -0.27 3.70
N ALA A 125 -27.76 -0.14 4.47
CA ALA A 125 -27.47 1.02 5.30
C ALA A 125 -25.99 1.41 5.13
N LEU A 126 -25.68 2.69 5.36
CA LEU A 126 -24.33 3.24 5.26
C LEU A 126 -23.81 3.62 6.64
N LEU A 127 -22.67 3.04 7.02
CA LEU A 127 -21.90 3.43 8.20
C LEU A 127 -20.72 4.30 7.78
N GLN A 128 -20.65 5.54 8.28
CA GLN A 128 -19.52 6.42 8.08
C GLN A 128 -18.56 6.33 9.26
N ILE A 129 -17.27 6.11 8.96
CA ILE A 129 -16.19 6.26 9.93
C ILE A 129 -15.54 7.63 9.72
N GLU A 130 -15.66 8.51 10.71
CA GLU A 130 -15.17 9.88 10.66
C GLU A 130 -13.79 10.03 11.33
N PRO A 131 -12.93 10.96 10.87
CA PRO A 131 -11.70 11.28 11.57
C PRO A 131 -11.99 11.79 13.00
N LYS A 132 -11.22 11.34 13.99
CA LYS A 132 -11.45 11.72 15.40
C LYS A 132 -10.93 13.12 15.74
N HIS A 133 -9.80 13.49 15.13
CA HIS A 133 -9.02 14.67 15.51
C HIS A 133 -8.76 15.65 14.37
N LEU A 134 -9.32 15.39 13.18
CA LEU A 134 -9.26 16.26 12.01
C LEU A 134 -10.67 16.51 11.48
N SER A 135 -10.86 17.62 10.77
CA SER A 135 -12.04 17.77 9.92
C SER A 135 -11.95 16.83 8.71
N GLU A 136 -13.08 16.51 8.08
CA GLU A 136 -13.09 15.74 6.83
C GLU A 136 -12.24 16.43 5.74
N LYS A 137 -12.33 17.76 5.65
CA LYS A 137 -11.54 18.56 4.72
C LYS A 137 -10.03 18.47 4.99
N ASP A 138 -9.62 18.63 6.24
CA ASP A 138 -8.22 18.46 6.65
C ASP A 138 -7.74 17.04 6.34
N TRP A 139 -8.56 16.02 6.61
CA TRP A 139 -8.21 14.62 6.30
C TRP A 139 -8.01 14.39 4.80
N ILE A 140 -8.89 14.94 3.94
CA ILE A 140 -8.77 14.88 2.47
C ILE A 140 -7.47 15.55 2.03
N LEU A 141 -7.19 16.76 2.51
CA LEU A 141 -5.97 17.50 2.16
C LEU A 141 -4.71 16.76 2.60
N LEU A 142 -4.72 16.16 3.80
CA LEU A 142 -3.60 15.36 4.30
C LEU A 142 -3.30 14.18 3.38
N ARG A 143 -4.34 13.46 2.96
CA ARG A 143 -4.24 12.34 2.03
C ARG A 143 -3.71 12.80 0.68
N ASP A 144 -4.29 13.86 0.12
CA ASP A 144 -3.94 14.35 -1.21
C ASP A 144 -2.51 14.90 -1.25
N ASP A 145 -2.07 15.56 -0.18
CA ASP A 145 -0.67 15.96 0.03
C ASP A 145 0.27 14.76 -0.06
N LEU A 146 -0.02 13.68 0.66
CA LEU A 146 0.82 12.48 0.65
C LEU A 146 0.86 11.80 -0.73
N GLU A 147 -0.28 11.73 -1.42
CA GLU A 147 -0.38 11.14 -2.75
C GLU A 147 0.36 11.96 -3.83
N ASN A 148 0.38 13.29 -3.68
CA ASN A 148 1.14 14.18 -4.54
C ASN A 148 2.66 14.03 -4.33
N GLU A 149 3.09 13.72 -3.11
CA GLU A 149 4.51 13.52 -2.77
C GLU A 149 5.01 12.13 -3.19
N VAL A 150 4.26 11.09 -2.81
CA VAL A 150 4.53 9.69 -3.18
C VAL A 150 3.20 9.01 -3.43
N ARG A 151 2.92 8.76 -4.69
CA ARG A 151 1.70 8.08 -5.11
C ARG A 151 1.58 6.70 -4.44
N GLY A 152 0.45 6.44 -3.77
CA GLY A 152 0.15 5.25 -2.98
C GLY A 152 0.64 5.30 -1.53
N LEU A 153 1.32 6.35 -1.07
CA LEU A 153 1.82 6.45 0.31
C LEU A 153 0.72 6.65 1.35
N SER A 154 -0.44 7.16 0.95
CA SER A 154 -1.60 7.24 1.83
C SER A 154 -2.39 5.92 1.88
N GLN A 155 -2.05 4.95 1.03
CA GLN A 155 -2.80 3.71 0.85
C GLN A 155 -2.18 2.54 1.62
N ASP A 156 -3.02 1.57 1.97
CA ASP A 156 -2.68 0.28 2.55
C ASP A 156 -3.41 -0.83 1.79
N LEU A 157 -2.88 -2.05 1.81
CA LEU A 157 -3.57 -3.21 1.25
C LEU A 157 -4.29 -3.94 2.37
N ILE A 158 -5.62 -3.87 2.36
CA ILE A 158 -6.46 -4.50 3.38
C ILE A 158 -7.34 -5.58 2.76
N ARG A 159 -7.93 -6.46 3.59
CA ARG A 159 -8.87 -7.45 3.07
C ARG A 159 -10.16 -6.76 2.63
N LYS A 160 -10.79 -7.29 1.56
CA LYS A 160 -11.94 -6.67 0.86
C LYS A 160 -13.17 -6.45 1.75
N ASN A 161 -13.29 -7.13 2.88
CA ASN A 161 -14.33 -6.89 3.88
C ASN A 161 -14.10 -5.59 4.67
N ILE A 162 -13.49 -4.57 4.08
CA ILE A 162 -13.22 -3.28 4.72
C ILE A 162 -13.26 -2.18 3.64
N GLY A 163 -14.44 -1.61 3.44
CA GLY A 163 -14.69 -0.28 2.88
C GLY A 163 -14.66 -0.16 1.36
N PHE A 164 -15.61 0.62 0.83
CA PHE A 164 -15.56 1.10 -0.56
C PHE A 164 -14.52 2.21 -0.66
N GLY A 165 -13.33 1.87 -1.14
CA GLY A 165 -12.37 2.85 -1.68
C GLY A 165 -12.60 3.02 -3.18
N SER A 166 -12.94 4.22 -3.64
CA SER A 166 -12.91 4.57 -5.05
C SER A 166 -11.46 4.50 -5.55
N ILE A 167 -11.15 3.48 -6.37
CA ILE A 167 -9.88 3.37 -7.08
C ILE A 167 -9.95 4.30 -8.29
N GLU A 168 -10.09 5.61 -8.06
CA GLU A 168 -10.11 6.60 -9.14
C GLU A 168 -8.68 7.00 -9.57
N PHE A 169 -7.66 6.63 -8.79
CA PHE A 169 -6.26 6.88 -9.13
C PHE A 169 -5.39 5.62 -8.94
N ALA A 170 -5.37 4.71 -9.92
CA ALA A 170 -4.46 3.55 -9.89
C ALA A 170 -2.99 4.01 -9.98
N SER A 171 -2.25 3.97 -8.85
CA SER A 171 -0.80 4.21 -8.80
C SER A 171 -0.02 3.15 -9.56
N LEU A 172 1.25 3.43 -9.92
CA LEU A 172 2.13 2.46 -10.61
C LEU A 172 2.20 1.11 -9.86
N PRO A 173 2.39 1.07 -8.52
CA PRO A 173 2.31 -0.17 -7.76
C PRO A 173 0.94 -0.86 -7.77
N VAL A 174 -0.15 -0.10 -7.74
CA VAL A 174 -1.53 -0.62 -7.84
C VAL A 174 -1.78 -1.22 -9.23
N GLU A 175 -1.32 -0.56 -10.29
CA GLU A 175 -1.44 -1.04 -11.68
C GLU A 175 -0.68 -2.37 -11.88
N VAL A 176 0.53 -2.47 -11.33
CA VAL A 176 1.34 -3.70 -11.36
C VAL A 176 0.63 -4.84 -10.63
N LEU A 177 0.01 -4.59 -9.47
CA LEU A 177 -0.81 -5.59 -8.78
C LEU A 177 -2.03 -5.99 -9.60
N LEU A 178 -2.79 -5.01 -10.10
CA LEU A 178 -4.03 -5.26 -10.87
C LEU A 178 -3.75 -6.11 -12.11
N LYS A 179 -2.69 -5.78 -12.86
CA LYS A 179 -2.22 -6.59 -14.00
C LYS A 179 -1.89 -8.02 -13.58
N PHE A 180 -1.20 -8.20 -12.46
CA PHE A 180 -0.95 -9.54 -11.93
C PHE A 180 -2.24 -10.26 -11.54
N LEU A 181 -3.20 -9.61 -10.88
CA LEU A 181 -4.45 -10.24 -10.47
C LEU A 181 -5.28 -10.69 -11.68
N ILE A 182 -5.27 -9.93 -12.78
CA ILE A 182 -5.84 -10.36 -14.07
C ILE A 182 -5.14 -11.64 -14.54
N ILE A 183 -3.81 -11.66 -14.57
CA ILE A 183 -3.05 -12.87 -14.96
C ILE A 183 -3.36 -14.05 -14.03
N ASN A 184 -3.48 -13.80 -12.73
CA ASN A 184 -3.78 -14.80 -11.71
C ASN A 184 -5.17 -15.42 -11.90
N LYS A 185 -6.18 -14.62 -12.26
CA LYS A 185 -7.54 -15.08 -12.62
C LYS A 185 -7.53 -16.13 -13.75
N TYR A 186 -6.61 -15.99 -14.70
CA TYR A 186 -6.47 -16.92 -15.82
C TYR A 186 -5.42 -18.02 -15.57
N SER A 187 -4.68 -17.99 -14.46
CA SER A 187 -3.49 -18.82 -14.23
C SER A 187 -3.69 -20.32 -14.51
N ASN A 188 -4.74 -20.95 -13.98
CA ASN A 188 -5.00 -22.38 -14.17
C ASN A 188 -5.23 -22.73 -15.66
N ARG A 189 -6.08 -21.95 -16.34
CA ARG A 189 -6.42 -22.15 -17.76
C ARG A 189 -5.23 -21.81 -18.67
N LEU A 190 -4.49 -20.76 -18.33
CA LEU A 190 -3.29 -20.32 -19.03
C LEU A 190 -2.22 -21.41 -18.98
N LEU A 191 -1.94 -21.97 -17.79
CA LEU A 191 -0.95 -23.03 -17.62
C LEU A 191 -1.31 -24.28 -18.43
N GLY A 192 -2.58 -24.71 -18.39
CA GLY A 192 -3.05 -25.83 -19.22
C GLY A 192 -2.85 -25.57 -20.71
N SER A 193 -3.26 -24.38 -21.18
CA SER A 193 -3.14 -23.99 -22.59
C SER A 193 -1.67 -23.93 -23.05
N LEU A 194 -0.77 -23.40 -22.21
CA LEU A 194 0.66 -23.35 -22.54
C LEU A 194 1.29 -24.74 -22.60
N ILE A 195 0.90 -25.66 -21.70
CA ILE A 195 1.37 -27.05 -21.72
C ILE A 195 0.90 -27.74 -23.01
N ASP A 196 -0.36 -27.57 -23.41
CA ASP A 196 -0.87 -28.15 -24.65
C ASP A 196 -0.19 -27.55 -25.90
N LEU A 197 0.01 -26.23 -25.91
CA LEU A 197 0.64 -25.53 -27.04
C LEU A 197 2.12 -25.82 -27.17
N LYS A 198 2.81 -26.13 -26.06
CA LYS A 198 4.20 -26.58 -26.06
C LYS A 198 4.37 -27.77 -26.99
N ASP A 199 3.52 -28.79 -26.83
CA ASP A 199 3.63 -30.07 -27.54
C ASP A 199 2.83 -30.09 -28.86
N LYS A 200 1.74 -29.32 -28.96
CA LYS A 200 0.81 -29.34 -30.11
C LYS A 200 0.46 -27.93 -30.63
N PRO A 201 1.42 -27.12 -31.09
CA PRO A 201 1.12 -25.83 -31.71
C PRO A 201 0.38 -26.04 -33.05
N ASN A 202 -0.37 -25.03 -33.49
CA ASN A 202 -1.02 -25.10 -34.81
C ASN A 202 0.05 -24.97 -35.88
N PHE A 203 -0.11 -25.72 -36.98
CA PHE A 203 0.80 -25.69 -38.11
C PHE A 203 0.02 -25.80 -39.41
N LYS A 204 0.63 -25.31 -40.49
CA LYS A 204 0.19 -25.58 -41.86
C LYS A 204 1.28 -26.33 -42.60
N ILE A 205 0.88 -27.13 -43.58
CA ILE A 205 1.80 -27.77 -44.50
C ILE A 205 1.92 -26.85 -45.72
N GLU A 206 3.13 -26.36 -46.00
CA GLU A 206 3.42 -25.54 -47.17
C GLU A 206 4.24 -26.31 -48.19
N LYS A 207 4.19 -25.86 -49.45
CA LYS A 207 5.07 -26.36 -50.50
C LYS A 207 6.25 -25.41 -50.67
N GLU A 208 7.45 -25.91 -50.45
CA GLU A 208 8.69 -25.23 -50.79
C GLU A 208 9.31 -25.93 -52.00
N TYR A 209 9.77 -25.16 -52.99
CA TYR A 209 10.41 -25.74 -54.17
C TYR A 209 11.92 -25.74 -54.00
N VAL A 210 12.50 -26.93 -53.91
CA VAL A 210 13.94 -27.13 -53.73
C VAL A 210 14.52 -27.69 -55.03
N LYS A 211 15.72 -27.21 -55.41
CA LYS A 211 16.45 -27.76 -56.57
C LYS A 211 17.07 -29.11 -56.19
N LYS A 212 16.57 -30.21 -56.75
CA LYS A 212 17.08 -31.57 -56.53
C LYS A 212 17.10 -32.37 -57.83
N GLU A 213 17.81 -33.49 -57.82
CA GLU A 213 17.84 -34.44 -58.92
C GLU A 213 16.46 -35.11 -59.09
N LEU A 214 16.05 -35.43 -60.33
CA LEU A 214 14.70 -35.93 -60.63
C LEU A 214 14.37 -37.24 -59.89
N TYR A 215 15.37 -38.12 -59.68
CA TYR A 215 15.17 -39.40 -58.98
C TYR A 215 14.85 -39.22 -57.49
N GLU A 216 15.14 -38.05 -56.91
CA GLU A 216 14.80 -37.72 -55.53
C GLU A 216 13.35 -37.18 -55.40
N ALA A 217 12.68 -36.93 -56.53
CA ALA A 217 11.33 -36.39 -56.56
C ALA A 217 10.29 -37.44 -56.17
N LYS A 218 9.63 -37.22 -55.03
CA LYS A 218 8.47 -38.04 -54.60
C LYS A 218 7.17 -37.66 -55.33
N GLN A 219 7.06 -36.43 -55.81
CA GLN A 219 5.88 -35.91 -56.50
C GLN A 219 6.29 -34.79 -57.48
N ILE A 220 5.70 -34.78 -58.67
CA ILE A 220 5.95 -33.77 -59.71
C ILE A 220 4.64 -32.99 -59.95
N ASP A 221 4.72 -31.67 -60.03
CA ASP A 221 3.57 -30.82 -60.32
C ASP A 221 3.78 -29.89 -61.54
N SER A 222 2.74 -29.13 -61.87
CA SER A 222 2.75 -28.24 -63.04
C SER A 222 3.80 -27.14 -62.95
N VAL A 223 4.25 -26.76 -61.75
CA VAL A 223 5.31 -25.76 -61.56
C VAL A 223 6.67 -26.38 -61.87
N THR A 224 6.92 -27.62 -61.40
CA THR A 224 8.11 -28.39 -61.78
C THR A 224 8.20 -28.59 -63.28
N ILE A 225 7.09 -29.02 -63.91
CA ILE A 225 7.03 -29.24 -65.38
C ILE A 225 7.26 -27.94 -66.13
N ARG A 226 6.61 -26.84 -65.73
CA ARG A 226 6.80 -25.54 -66.35
C ARG A 226 8.22 -25.03 -66.20
N ASN A 227 8.86 -25.26 -65.05
CA ASN A 227 10.25 -24.87 -64.84
C ASN A 227 11.21 -25.65 -65.74
N TYR A 228 11.00 -26.96 -65.88
CA TYR A 228 11.77 -27.81 -66.78
C TYR A 228 11.64 -27.35 -68.24
N LEU A 229 10.41 -27.16 -68.72
CA LEU A 229 10.14 -26.75 -70.11
C LEU A 229 10.73 -25.37 -70.46
N LEU A 230 10.83 -24.46 -69.48
CA LEU A 230 11.39 -23.12 -69.69
C LEU A 230 12.92 -23.08 -69.72
N ARG A 231 13.62 -24.08 -69.17
CA ARG A 231 15.08 -24.04 -68.98
C ARG A 231 15.87 -24.89 -69.98
N GLY A 232 15.26 -25.90 -70.60
CA GLY A 232 15.95 -26.81 -71.53
C GLY A 232 16.75 -27.91 -70.84
N THR A 233 17.40 -28.77 -71.63
CA THR A 233 18.00 -30.06 -71.22
C THR A 233 19.35 -29.98 -70.50
N ASP A 234 19.86 -28.78 -70.22
CA ASP A 234 21.26 -28.58 -69.75
C ASP A 234 21.41 -28.42 -68.22
N GLU A 235 20.33 -28.46 -67.43
CA GLU A 235 20.40 -28.47 -65.94
C GLU A 235 19.90 -29.83 -65.38
N ASP A 236 20.75 -30.54 -64.65
CA ASP A 236 20.40 -31.83 -64.00
C ASP A 236 19.44 -31.67 -62.78
N LYS A 237 19.20 -30.43 -62.33
CA LYS A 237 18.44 -30.13 -61.11
C LYS A 237 17.09 -29.48 -61.39
N TYR A 238 16.05 -30.07 -60.80
CA TYR A 238 14.65 -29.72 -60.99
C TYR A 238 14.08 -29.05 -59.74
N LEU A 239 13.22 -28.06 -59.92
CA LEU A 239 12.45 -27.45 -58.83
C LEU A 239 11.32 -28.40 -58.39
N ILE A 240 11.58 -29.16 -57.33
CA ILE A 240 10.68 -30.21 -56.84
C ILE A 240 9.93 -29.70 -55.59
N PRO A 241 8.61 -29.90 -55.49
CA PRO A 241 7.83 -29.49 -54.33
C PRO A 241 8.10 -30.41 -53.15
N GLU A 242 8.63 -29.85 -52.06
CA GLU A 242 8.73 -30.50 -50.76
C GLU A 242 7.66 -29.96 -49.82
N ARG A 243 7.02 -30.86 -49.06
CA ARG A 243 6.04 -30.48 -48.05
C ARG A 243 6.76 -30.18 -46.74
N ILE A 244 6.78 -28.91 -46.36
CA ILE A 244 7.38 -28.45 -45.11
C ILE A 244 6.29 -28.09 -44.09
N ILE A 245 6.60 -28.27 -42.81
CA ILE A 245 5.72 -27.84 -41.72
C ILE A 245 6.08 -26.40 -41.36
N SER A 246 5.11 -25.50 -41.49
CA SER A 246 5.25 -24.08 -41.17
C SER A 246 4.43 -23.74 -39.92
N TYR A 247 5.14 -23.26 -38.91
CA TYR A 247 4.55 -22.77 -37.66
C TYR A 247 4.38 -21.24 -37.66
N ASP A 248 4.75 -20.55 -38.74
CA ASP A 248 4.66 -19.08 -38.86
C ASP A 248 3.23 -18.62 -39.21
N LEU A 249 2.26 -19.08 -38.41
CA LEU A 249 0.84 -18.76 -38.52
C LEU A 249 0.49 -17.49 -37.74
N GLN A 250 -0.56 -16.77 -38.14
CA GLN A 250 -0.96 -15.54 -37.46
C GLN A 250 -1.31 -15.76 -35.98
N GLU A 251 -2.00 -16.85 -35.65
CA GLU A 251 -2.31 -17.25 -34.27
C GLU A 251 -1.06 -17.50 -33.43
N ASN A 252 0.01 -18.06 -34.03
CA ASN A 252 1.28 -18.32 -33.37
C ASN A 252 2.08 -17.03 -33.15
N LYS A 253 1.99 -16.07 -34.08
CA LYS A 253 2.54 -14.72 -33.92
C LYS A 253 1.83 -13.95 -32.80
N TRP A 254 0.51 -14.09 -32.72
CA TRP A 254 -0.28 -13.56 -31.60
C TRP A 254 0.10 -14.21 -30.28
N LEU A 255 0.21 -15.54 -30.24
CA LEU A 255 0.71 -16.28 -29.06
C LEU A 255 2.04 -15.71 -28.57
N LYS A 256 3.01 -15.52 -29.47
CA LYS A 256 4.33 -14.92 -29.16
C LYS A 256 4.19 -13.53 -28.53
N LYS A 257 3.43 -12.64 -29.17
CA LYS A 257 3.17 -11.29 -28.66
C LYS A 257 2.52 -11.29 -27.27
N ILE A 258 1.55 -12.18 -27.04
CA ILE A 258 0.83 -12.27 -25.76
C ILE A 258 1.77 -12.77 -24.65
N ILE A 259 2.58 -13.79 -24.95
CA ILE A 259 3.61 -14.30 -24.02
C ILE A 259 4.57 -13.18 -23.61
N GLU A 260 5.12 -12.46 -24.58
CA GLU A 260 6.04 -11.35 -24.31
C GLU A 260 5.38 -10.26 -23.44
N ALA A 261 4.11 -9.94 -23.72
CA ALA A 261 3.37 -8.90 -22.99
C ALA A 261 3.14 -9.26 -21.51
N TYR A 262 2.60 -10.44 -21.19
CA TYR A 262 2.38 -10.80 -19.78
C TYR A 262 3.69 -11.11 -19.05
N GLU A 263 4.72 -11.63 -19.75
CA GLU A 263 6.03 -11.88 -19.11
C GLU A 263 6.68 -10.58 -18.63
N LEU A 264 6.54 -9.48 -19.37
CA LEU A 264 7.00 -8.16 -18.95
C LEU A 264 6.31 -7.73 -17.65
N ASN A 265 4.98 -7.80 -17.62
CA ASN A 265 4.18 -7.48 -16.44
C ASN A 265 4.54 -8.35 -15.23
N LEU A 266 4.78 -9.66 -15.43
CA LEU A 266 5.17 -10.58 -14.35
C LEU A 266 6.57 -10.29 -13.81
N LYS A 267 7.53 -9.90 -14.66
CA LYS A 267 8.88 -9.52 -14.22
C LYS A 267 8.87 -8.24 -13.40
N GLU A 268 8.13 -7.23 -13.86
CA GLU A 268 7.92 -5.99 -13.12
C GLU A 268 7.28 -6.29 -11.75
N PHE A 269 6.21 -7.08 -11.74
CA PHE A 269 5.53 -7.52 -10.51
C PHE A 269 6.46 -8.24 -9.52
N LEU A 270 7.30 -9.17 -10.00
CA LEU A 270 8.24 -9.88 -9.13
C LEU A 270 9.26 -8.94 -8.46
N SER A 271 9.70 -7.90 -9.18
CA SER A 271 10.62 -6.90 -8.63
C SER A 271 9.98 -6.08 -7.50
N VAL A 272 8.72 -5.65 -7.69
CA VAL A 272 7.94 -4.90 -6.71
C VAL A 272 7.58 -5.77 -5.49
N ILE A 273 7.20 -7.03 -5.71
CA ILE A 273 6.91 -7.98 -4.63
C ILE A 273 8.14 -8.25 -3.77
N TYR A 274 9.34 -8.35 -4.37
CA TYR A 274 10.56 -8.59 -3.62
C TYR A 274 10.82 -7.49 -2.58
N ASN A 275 10.74 -6.23 -3.01
CA ASN A 275 10.90 -5.06 -2.12
C ASN A 275 9.83 -5.05 -1.03
N SER A 276 8.57 -5.26 -1.40
CA SER A 276 7.41 -5.24 -0.49
C SER A 276 7.51 -6.31 0.60
N LYS A 277 7.91 -7.54 0.24
CA LYS A 277 8.10 -8.62 1.22
C LYS A 277 9.22 -8.30 2.20
N ASN A 278 10.33 -7.71 1.73
CA ASN A 278 11.43 -7.33 2.61
C ASN A 278 11.03 -6.22 3.59
N ALA A 279 10.28 -5.22 3.11
CA ALA A 279 9.70 -4.17 3.95
C ALA A 279 8.78 -4.75 5.05
N ILE A 280 7.80 -5.60 4.67
CA ILE A 280 6.87 -6.23 5.61
C ILE A 280 7.61 -7.13 6.62
N LYS A 281 8.62 -7.88 6.19
CA LYS A 281 9.45 -8.69 7.10
C LYS A 281 10.16 -7.83 8.14
N ASN A 282 10.72 -6.70 7.72
CA ASN A 282 11.39 -5.77 8.62
C ASN A 282 10.40 -5.19 9.63
N GLU A 283 9.20 -4.78 9.19
CA GLU A 283 8.13 -4.33 10.10
C GLU A 283 7.72 -5.41 11.09
N ILE A 284 7.47 -6.64 10.65
CA ILE A 284 7.12 -7.76 11.54
C ILE A 284 8.23 -7.97 12.59
N LYS A 285 9.50 -7.90 12.18
CA LYS A 285 10.65 -8.04 13.09
C LYS A 285 10.66 -6.92 14.14
N LEU A 286 10.34 -5.69 13.75
CA LEU A 286 10.26 -4.55 14.66
C LEU A 286 9.07 -4.68 15.62
N LEU A 287 7.91 -5.10 15.12
CA LEU A 287 6.69 -5.28 15.90
C LEU A 287 6.81 -6.38 16.95
N LYS A 288 7.59 -7.44 16.69
CA LYS A 288 7.86 -8.52 17.67
C LYS A 288 8.46 -8.04 19.00
N ASN A 289 9.06 -6.85 19.03
CA ASN A 289 9.60 -6.26 20.24
C ASN A 289 8.51 -5.69 21.18
N TYR A 290 7.26 -5.59 20.70
CA TYR A 290 6.12 -5.05 21.44
C TYR A 290 5.12 -6.17 21.78
N LYS A 291 4.89 -6.41 23.08
CA LYS A 291 3.95 -7.44 23.56
C LYS A 291 2.51 -7.26 23.06
N SER A 292 2.10 -6.02 22.79
CA SER A 292 0.73 -5.66 22.39
C SER A 292 0.46 -5.76 20.88
N ALA A 293 1.46 -6.13 20.06
CA ALA A 293 1.37 -6.10 18.59
C ALA A 293 0.85 -7.40 17.96
N SER A 294 0.39 -8.38 18.74
CA SER A 294 0.04 -9.73 18.24
C SER A 294 -0.95 -9.73 17.06
N PRO A 295 -2.08 -8.98 17.09
CA PRO A 295 -3.02 -8.96 15.97
C PRO A 295 -2.44 -8.32 14.69
N GLN A 296 -1.63 -7.26 14.85
CA GLN A 296 -0.96 -6.59 13.73
C GLN A 296 0.08 -7.50 13.06
N ILE A 297 0.81 -8.26 13.87
CA ILE A 297 1.78 -9.26 13.39
C ILE A 297 1.06 -10.34 12.59
N GLU A 298 -0.10 -10.82 13.07
CA GLU A 298 -0.88 -11.84 12.36
C GLU A 298 -1.36 -11.35 10.99
N ILE A 299 -1.95 -10.16 10.92
CA ILE A 299 -2.41 -9.56 9.66
C ILE A 299 -1.26 -9.40 8.66
N LYS A 300 -0.13 -8.83 9.10
CA LYS A 300 1.05 -8.65 8.25
C LYS A 300 1.65 -9.99 7.83
N THR A 301 1.60 -11.00 8.68
CA THR A 301 2.04 -12.37 8.36
C THR A 301 1.14 -13.01 7.32
N ASN A 302 -0.18 -12.84 7.44
CA ASN A 302 -1.15 -13.32 6.45
C ASN A 302 -0.94 -12.65 5.10
N LEU A 303 -0.75 -11.32 5.08
CA LEU A 303 -0.38 -10.58 3.87
C LEU A 303 0.92 -11.12 3.26
N LEU A 304 1.97 -11.29 4.07
CA LEU A 304 3.25 -11.82 3.62
C LEU A 304 3.11 -13.22 2.99
N ASN A 305 2.30 -14.10 3.61
CA ASN A 305 2.00 -15.43 3.08
C ASN A 305 1.29 -15.37 1.72
N GLN A 306 0.35 -14.44 1.55
CA GLN A 306 -0.32 -14.23 0.26
C GLN A 306 0.64 -13.73 -0.82
N LEU A 307 1.55 -12.80 -0.47
CA LEU A 307 2.59 -12.34 -1.41
C LEU A 307 3.51 -13.49 -1.84
N TYR A 308 3.81 -14.46 -0.97
CA TYR A 308 4.54 -15.67 -1.36
C TYR A 308 3.75 -16.57 -2.32
N ILE A 309 2.44 -16.71 -2.12
CA ILE A 309 1.57 -17.46 -3.04
C ILE A 309 1.59 -16.78 -4.42
N TYR A 310 1.45 -15.46 -4.45
CA TYR A 310 1.49 -14.67 -5.69
C TYR A 310 2.84 -14.79 -6.41
N GLU A 311 3.96 -14.65 -5.70
CA GLU A 311 5.31 -14.87 -6.24
C GLU A 311 5.46 -16.26 -6.85
N LYS A 312 4.97 -17.30 -6.15
CA LYS A 312 5.02 -18.68 -6.62
C LYS A 312 4.22 -18.87 -7.89
N THR A 313 3.03 -18.30 -7.97
CA THR A 313 2.18 -18.35 -9.18
C THR A 313 2.83 -17.62 -10.35
N ALA A 314 3.30 -16.38 -10.16
CA ALA A 314 4.01 -15.60 -11.18
C ALA A 314 5.24 -16.37 -11.70
N SER A 315 6.05 -16.91 -10.79
CA SER A 315 7.23 -17.72 -11.13
C SER A 315 6.87 -18.99 -11.90
N LYS A 316 5.76 -19.66 -11.56
CA LYS A 316 5.28 -20.86 -12.27
C LYS A 316 4.88 -20.54 -13.71
N ILE A 317 4.15 -19.44 -13.91
CA ILE A 317 3.75 -18.99 -15.26
C ILE A 317 4.99 -18.66 -16.09
N LEU A 318 5.92 -17.87 -15.56
CA LEU A 318 7.17 -17.54 -16.26
C LEU A 318 7.99 -18.79 -16.63
N LYS A 319 8.08 -19.78 -15.74
CA LYS A 319 8.79 -21.04 -16.02
C LYS A 319 8.14 -21.81 -17.18
N ILE A 320 6.83 -22.00 -17.17
CA ILE A 320 6.12 -22.70 -18.26
C ILE A 320 6.23 -21.93 -19.58
N SER A 321 6.10 -20.60 -19.53
CA SER A 321 6.29 -19.72 -20.69
C SER A 321 7.68 -19.90 -21.30
N ASN A 322 8.72 -19.97 -20.45
CA ASN A 322 10.07 -20.23 -20.90
C ASN A 322 10.24 -21.61 -21.54
N ILE A 323 9.58 -22.65 -21.02
CA ILE A 323 9.59 -23.99 -21.64
C ILE A 323 8.98 -23.96 -23.05
N VAL A 324 7.90 -23.20 -23.26
CA VAL A 324 7.31 -23.00 -24.60
C VAL A 324 8.29 -22.28 -25.52
N LYS A 325 8.96 -21.22 -25.05
CA LYS A 325 9.95 -20.47 -25.85
C LYS A 325 11.16 -21.29 -26.26
N LEU A 326 11.51 -22.31 -25.48
CA LEU A 326 12.61 -23.25 -25.79
C LEU A 326 12.26 -24.28 -26.86
N GLN A 327 11.01 -24.38 -27.30
CA GLN A 327 10.62 -25.31 -28.36
C GLN A 327 11.13 -24.85 -29.73
N GLU A 328 11.58 -25.78 -30.57
CA GLU A 328 12.12 -25.47 -31.90
C GLU A 328 11.14 -24.69 -32.79
N TRP A 329 9.85 -25.01 -32.71
CA TRP A 329 8.82 -24.34 -33.50
C TRP A 329 8.65 -22.87 -33.11
N TYR A 330 8.90 -22.52 -31.84
CA TYR A 330 8.74 -21.16 -31.34
C TYR A 330 9.79 -20.20 -31.94
N GLY A 331 11.02 -20.70 -32.09
CA GLY A 331 12.11 -19.97 -32.75
C GLY A 331 11.85 -19.66 -34.22
N LYS A 332 10.98 -20.44 -34.88
CA LYS A 332 10.60 -20.27 -36.29
C LYS A 332 9.51 -19.21 -36.51
N ILE A 333 8.91 -18.67 -35.45
CA ILE A 333 7.84 -17.67 -35.53
C ILE A 333 8.40 -16.26 -35.65
N THR A 334 7.98 -15.56 -36.69
CA THR A 334 8.31 -14.15 -36.92
C THR A 334 7.52 -13.21 -36.01
N PRO A 335 8.06 -12.04 -35.62
CA PRO A 335 7.31 -11.06 -34.84
C PRO A 335 6.06 -10.55 -35.56
N LEU A 336 5.00 -10.27 -34.79
CA LEU A 336 3.75 -9.71 -35.31
C LEU A 336 3.96 -8.22 -35.68
N LYS A 337 4.07 -7.90 -36.97
CA LYS A 337 4.25 -6.50 -37.45
C LYS A 337 2.93 -5.74 -37.62
N ASN A 338 1.94 -6.36 -38.26
CA ASN A 338 0.57 -5.88 -38.42
C ASN A 338 -0.32 -7.10 -38.68
N GLY A 339 -1.26 -7.39 -37.79
CA GLY A 339 -2.03 -8.64 -37.83
C GLY A 339 -3.51 -8.40 -37.65
N ARG A 340 -4.31 -8.86 -38.63
CA ARG A 340 -5.73 -9.11 -38.41
C ARG A 340 -5.86 -10.18 -37.32
N ILE A 341 -6.85 -10.05 -36.46
CA ILE A 341 -7.16 -11.03 -35.41
C ILE A 341 -7.67 -12.30 -36.11
N PRO A 342 -6.96 -13.44 -36.06
CA PRO A 342 -7.42 -14.65 -36.71
C PRO A 342 -8.58 -15.28 -35.94
N HIS A 343 -9.54 -15.86 -36.68
CA HIS A 343 -10.71 -16.55 -36.10
C HIS A 343 -10.32 -17.68 -35.13
N VAL A 344 -9.14 -18.28 -35.34
CA VAL A 344 -8.57 -19.31 -34.47
C VAL A 344 -8.43 -18.87 -33.01
N LEU A 345 -8.21 -17.57 -32.75
CA LEU A 345 -8.16 -17.03 -31.37
C LEU A 345 -9.52 -17.08 -30.66
N PHE A 346 -10.61 -17.35 -31.35
CA PHE A 346 -11.95 -17.51 -30.76
C PHE A 346 -12.40 -18.97 -30.71
N MET A 347 -11.95 -19.80 -31.66
CA MET A 347 -12.39 -21.19 -31.78
C MET A 347 -11.52 -22.18 -31.02
N ASP A 348 -10.21 -21.98 -31.03
CA ASP A 348 -9.29 -22.87 -30.31
C ASP A 348 -9.16 -22.38 -28.88
N ALA A 349 -9.72 -23.14 -27.94
CA ALA A 349 -9.74 -22.79 -26.52
C ALA A 349 -8.34 -22.47 -25.97
N ARG A 350 -7.29 -23.11 -26.49
CA ARG A 350 -5.89 -22.91 -26.04
C ARG A 350 -5.42 -21.50 -26.37
N TYR A 351 -5.64 -21.04 -27.61
CA TYR A 351 -5.29 -19.67 -28.01
C TYR A 351 -6.29 -18.65 -27.45
N GLY A 352 -7.56 -19.03 -27.32
CA GLY A 352 -8.62 -18.16 -26.83
C GLY A 352 -8.43 -17.71 -25.39
N VAL A 353 -7.95 -18.59 -24.50
CA VAL A 353 -7.61 -18.22 -23.12
C VAL A 353 -6.52 -17.13 -23.10
N LEU A 354 -5.46 -17.29 -23.91
CA LEU A 354 -4.40 -16.29 -24.00
C LEU A 354 -4.90 -14.97 -24.57
N TYR A 355 -5.74 -15.03 -25.60
CA TYR A 355 -6.28 -13.83 -26.23
C TYR A 355 -7.25 -13.07 -25.31
N GLN A 356 -8.09 -13.78 -24.55
CA GLN A 356 -8.93 -13.18 -23.51
C GLN A 356 -8.09 -12.49 -22.44
N LEU A 357 -7.07 -13.17 -21.90
CA LEU A 357 -6.11 -12.57 -20.98
C LEU A 357 -5.49 -11.28 -21.56
N TYR A 358 -5.05 -11.33 -22.80
CA TYR A 358 -4.44 -10.17 -23.46
C TYR A 358 -5.43 -9.00 -23.56
N ARG A 359 -6.68 -9.26 -23.98
CA ARG A 359 -7.72 -8.22 -24.05
C ARG A 359 -7.99 -7.59 -22.68
N ASP A 360 -8.13 -8.41 -21.65
CA ASP A 360 -8.38 -7.92 -20.29
C ASP A 360 -7.20 -7.09 -19.77
N LEU A 361 -5.97 -7.46 -20.11
CA LEU A 361 -4.78 -6.66 -19.79
C LEU A 361 -4.69 -5.33 -20.54
N GLN A 362 -5.32 -5.20 -21.72
CA GLN A 362 -5.35 -3.94 -22.48
C GLN A 362 -6.52 -3.03 -22.06
N ASN A 363 -7.55 -3.58 -21.43
CA ASN A 363 -8.70 -2.80 -20.96
C ASN A 363 -8.31 -2.03 -19.69
N GLN A 364 -8.08 -0.72 -19.81
CA GLN A 364 -7.76 0.17 -18.69
C GLN A 364 -8.95 0.45 -17.75
N LYS A 365 -10.17 0.05 -18.15
CA LYS A 365 -11.34 0.07 -17.27
C LYS A 365 -11.27 -1.14 -16.36
N PHE A 366 -10.54 -0.98 -15.25
CA PHE A 366 -10.56 -1.90 -14.13
C PHE A 366 -11.94 -1.80 -13.46
N GLU A 367 -13.00 -2.32 -14.09
CA GLU A 367 -14.26 -2.60 -13.38
C GLU A 367 -13.96 -3.77 -12.43
N ILE A 368 -13.60 -3.41 -11.19
CA ILE A 368 -13.02 -4.28 -10.18
C ILE A 368 -14.08 -5.23 -9.62
N GLU A 369 -14.28 -6.36 -10.31
CA GLU A 369 -14.53 -7.65 -9.66
C GLU A 369 -13.27 -8.51 -9.71
N ILE A 370 -12.14 -7.92 -9.33
CA ILE A 370 -10.85 -8.62 -9.33
C ILE A 370 -10.46 -8.94 -7.89
N ASP A 371 -10.58 -10.23 -7.57
CA ASP A 371 -10.28 -10.91 -6.30
C ASP A 371 -11.25 -10.60 -5.13
N LYS A 372 -11.57 -11.64 -4.36
CA LYS A 372 -12.39 -11.56 -3.14
C LYS A 372 -11.56 -11.20 -1.91
N ASN A 373 -10.23 -11.24 -2.02
CA ASN A 373 -9.38 -11.29 -0.84
C ASN A 373 -8.83 -9.94 -0.38
N TYR A 374 -8.54 -8.97 -1.28
CA TYR A 374 -7.88 -7.70 -0.90
C TYR A 374 -8.41 -6.49 -1.68
N SER A 375 -8.49 -5.34 -1.01
CA SER A 375 -8.77 -4.00 -1.55
C SER A 375 -7.70 -3.01 -1.09
N TYR A 376 -7.49 -1.95 -1.87
CA TYR A 376 -6.74 -0.80 -1.39
C TYR A 376 -7.67 0.07 -0.55
N ALA A 377 -7.18 0.51 0.60
CA ALA A 377 -7.86 1.49 1.44
C ALA A 377 -6.85 2.49 1.98
N TRP A 378 -7.34 3.55 2.62
CA TRP A 378 -6.47 4.53 3.28
C TRP A 378 -5.77 3.89 4.48
N LYS A 379 -4.55 4.35 4.80
CA LYS A 379 -3.90 4.01 6.08
C LYS A 379 -4.71 4.61 7.24
N ASN A 380 -4.50 4.09 8.45
CA ASN A 380 -5.05 4.70 9.66
C ASN A 380 -4.63 6.18 9.75
N THR A 381 -5.55 7.06 10.15
CA THR A 381 -5.33 8.51 10.24
C THR A 381 -4.14 8.89 11.12
N TYR A 382 -3.94 8.21 12.26
CA TYR A 382 -2.77 8.47 13.11
C TYR A 382 -1.46 8.21 12.37
N LYS A 383 -1.43 7.18 11.50
CA LYS A 383 -0.25 6.84 10.70
C LYS A 383 -0.09 7.78 9.51
N LEU A 384 -1.19 8.16 8.87
CA LEU A 384 -1.19 9.20 7.84
C LEU A 384 -0.63 10.51 8.40
N TYR A 385 -1.10 10.93 9.58
CA TYR A 385 -0.65 12.15 10.25
C TYR A 385 0.84 12.10 10.61
N GLU A 386 1.34 10.97 11.12
CA GLU A 386 2.76 10.76 11.42
C GLU A 386 3.63 10.93 10.16
N ILE A 387 3.27 10.26 9.06
CA ILE A 387 3.99 10.33 7.77
C ILE A 387 3.91 11.75 7.19
N TRP A 388 2.74 12.38 7.25
CA TRP A 388 2.53 13.73 6.77
C TRP A 388 3.36 14.75 7.54
N CYS A 389 3.40 14.68 8.88
CA CYS A 389 4.27 15.54 9.69
C CYS A 389 5.74 15.40 9.29
N TYR A 390 6.22 14.16 9.14
CA TYR A 390 7.60 13.90 8.72
C TYR A 390 7.93 14.56 7.37
N ILE A 391 7.07 14.35 6.37
CA ILE A 391 7.27 14.93 5.03
C ILE A 391 7.17 16.46 5.08
N LYS A 392 6.22 17.03 5.82
CA LYS A 392 6.05 18.49 5.93
C LYS A 392 7.27 19.14 6.56
N ILE A 393 7.83 18.59 7.63
CA ILE A 393 9.07 19.13 8.23
C ILE A 393 10.21 19.12 7.21
N TYR A 394 10.37 18.04 6.45
CA TYR A 394 11.34 18.00 5.35
C TYR A 394 11.10 19.11 4.31
N LYS A 395 9.84 19.35 3.93
CA LYS A 395 9.47 20.44 3.01
C LYS A 395 9.75 21.82 3.59
N LEU A 396 9.54 22.03 4.89
CA LEU A 396 9.89 23.28 5.55
C LEU A 396 11.39 23.52 5.52
N LEU A 397 12.21 22.51 5.80
CA LEU A 397 13.68 22.60 5.74
C LEU A 397 14.21 22.95 4.34
N THR A 398 13.51 22.48 3.30
CA THR A 398 13.88 22.71 1.88
C THR A 398 13.15 23.90 1.25
N SER A 399 12.25 24.56 1.98
CA SER A 399 11.54 25.76 1.51
C SER A 399 12.49 26.93 1.30
N GLU A 400 12.09 27.92 0.49
CA GLU A 400 12.88 29.14 0.25
C GLU A 400 13.23 29.88 1.57
N SER A 401 12.36 29.82 2.57
CA SER A 401 12.57 30.46 3.87
C SER A 401 13.76 29.89 4.66
N ILE A 402 14.06 28.59 4.53
CA ILE A 402 15.17 27.94 5.27
C ILE A 402 16.34 27.59 4.32
N SER A 403 16.03 27.20 3.08
CA SER A 403 16.98 26.99 1.98
C SER A 403 18.04 25.90 2.20
N PHE A 404 17.68 24.74 2.77
CA PHE A 404 18.56 23.57 2.70
C PHE A 404 18.34 22.77 1.42
N GLU A 405 19.43 22.25 0.84
CA GLU A 405 19.40 21.41 -0.35
C GLU A 405 19.51 19.93 0.01
N GLN A 406 18.69 19.08 -0.63
CA GLN A 406 18.76 17.64 -0.47
C GLN A 406 19.93 17.04 -1.25
N GLN A 407 20.78 16.25 -0.58
CA GLN A 407 21.97 15.65 -1.21
C GLN A 407 21.68 14.34 -1.97
N SER A 408 20.58 13.64 -1.64
CA SER A 408 20.17 12.41 -2.33
C SER A 408 18.69 12.08 -2.13
N ASN A 409 17.98 11.74 -3.21
CA ASN A 409 16.53 11.46 -3.19
C ASN A 409 16.16 9.99 -2.86
N ILE A 410 17.06 9.25 -2.19
CA ILE A 410 16.99 7.78 -2.09
C ILE A 410 15.74 7.32 -1.32
N ALA A 411 15.46 7.96 -0.18
CA ALA A 411 14.37 7.60 0.72
C ALA A 411 12.96 7.60 0.08
N ILE A 412 12.66 8.63 -0.70
CA ILE A 412 11.34 8.85 -1.32
C ILE A 412 11.20 7.99 -2.58
N THR A 413 12.30 7.80 -3.32
CA THR A 413 12.33 6.97 -4.54
C THR A 413 12.12 5.48 -4.23
N GLU A 414 12.69 4.97 -3.14
CA GLU A 414 12.52 3.55 -2.74
C GLU A 414 11.06 3.20 -2.42
N ALA A 415 10.32 4.11 -1.77
CA ALA A 415 8.92 3.90 -1.44
C ALA A 415 8.03 3.72 -2.69
N GLN A 416 8.36 4.39 -3.80
CA GLN A 416 7.61 4.32 -5.07
C GLN A 416 7.71 2.95 -5.75
N HIS A 417 8.70 2.13 -5.39
CA HIS A 417 8.94 0.80 -5.97
C HIS A 417 8.40 -0.35 -5.10
N MET A 418 7.48 -0.04 -4.17
CA MET A 418 6.80 -1.02 -3.31
C MET A 418 5.33 -1.12 -3.68
N LEU A 419 4.76 -2.33 -3.57
CA LEU A 419 3.34 -2.64 -3.79
C LEU A 419 2.43 -1.80 -2.86
N ILE A 420 2.95 -1.55 -1.66
CA ILE A 420 2.40 -0.68 -0.64
C ILE A 420 3.50 0.31 -0.29
N PRO A 421 3.49 1.52 -0.88
CA PRO A 421 4.45 2.55 -0.55
C PRO A 421 4.46 2.85 0.95
N MET A 422 5.66 2.93 1.51
CA MET A 422 5.89 3.25 2.92
C MET A 422 7.26 3.89 3.10
N ILE A 423 7.37 4.78 4.09
CA ILE A 423 8.67 5.23 4.58
C ILE A 423 9.19 4.16 5.54
N LEU A 424 10.33 3.57 5.22
CA LEU A 424 10.91 2.53 6.06
C LEU A 424 11.47 3.14 7.35
N PRO A 425 11.35 2.46 8.50
CA PRO A 425 12.08 2.86 9.69
C PRO A 425 13.58 2.98 9.43
N GLU A 426 14.23 3.90 10.15
CA GLU A 426 15.65 4.27 9.98
C GLU A 426 15.99 5.04 8.70
N THR A 427 15.00 5.39 7.88
CA THR A 427 15.16 6.27 6.72
C THR A 427 15.82 7.60 7.13
N CYS A 428 16.76 8.08 6.33
CA CYS A 428 17.50 9.31 6.58
C CYS A 428 17.48 10.23 5.35
N ILE A 429 17.07 11.47 5.53
CA ILE A 429 17.22 12.54 4.54
C ILE A 429 18.41 13.40 4.96
N VAL A 430 19.41 13.52 4.09
CA VAL A 430 20.59 14.38 4.32
C VAL A 430 20.41 15.69 3.56
N LEU A 431 20.43 16.79 4.29
CA LEU A 431 20.29 18.14 3.77
C LEU A 431 21.55 18.95 4.05
N LYS A 432 21.91 19.88 3.16
CA LYS A 432 23.06 20.77 3.34
C LYS A 432 22.73 22.21 3.00
N LYS A 433 23.35 23.12 3.73
CA LYS A 433 23.38 24.56 3.48
C LYS A 433 24.70 25.08 4.00
N ASP A 434 25.53 25.64 3.13
CA ASP A 434 26.88 26.11 3.48
C ASP A 434 27.70 25.03 4.21
N ASN A 435 28.21 25.32 5.41
CA ASN A 435 28.94 24.38 6.27
C ASN A 435 28.02 23.56 7.20
N ILE A 436 26.70 23.74 7.11
CA ILE A 436 25.70 23.06 7.93
C ILE A 436 25.21 21.81 7.20
N THR A 437 25.24 20.68 7.89
CA THR A 437 24.62 19.42 7.43
C THR A 437 23.55 18.98 8.41
N LEU A 438 22.36 18.71 7.89
CA LEU A 438 21.26 18.13 8.64
C LEU A 438 21.08 16.66 8.26
N LYS A 439 20.87 15.81 9.26
CA LYS A 439 20.45 14.42 9.04
C LYS A 439 19.11 14.18 9.71
N TYR A 440 18.07 14.03 8.89
CA TYR A 440 16.69 13.90 9.33
C TYR A 440 16.22 12.45 9.24
N TYR A 441 16.14 11.80 10.39
CA TYR A 441 15.81 10.38 10.54
C TYR A 441 14.33 10.17 10.86
N TYR A 442 13.72 9.15 10.25
CA TYR A 442 12.38 8.65 10.56
C TYR A 442 12.45 7.35 11.36
N ASP A 443 11.67 7.27 12.45
CA ASP A 443 11.46 6.07 13.27
C ASP A 443 12.75 5.29 13.58
N LYS A 444 13.79 6.02 14.02
CA LYS A 444 15.12 5.47 14.22
C LYS A 444 15.44 5.29 15.70
N ASN A 445 15.86 4.08 16.07
CA ASN A 445 16.32 3.80 17.43
C ASN A 445 17.54 4.64 17.81
N ILE A 446 17.48 5.20 19.02
CA ILE A 446 18.59 5.76 19.78
C ILE A 446 19.24 4.60 20.55
N PRO A 447 20.55 4.35 20.40
CA PRO A 447 21.25 3.32 21.17
C PRO A 447 21.14 3.53 22.68
N THR A 448 21.21 2.46 23.47
CA THR A 448 21.17 2.54 24.95
C THR A 448 22.55 2.66 25.58
N SER A 449 23.61 2.58 24.77
CA SER A 449 25.00 2.65 25.21
C SER A 449 25.84 3.51 24.28
N SER A 450 26.77 4.27 24.85
CA SER A 450 27.74 5.05 24.08
C SER A 450 28.63 4.19 23.18
N LYS A 451 28.81 2.90 23.49
CA LYS A 451 29.60 1.95 22.67
C LYS A 451 29.00 1.70 21.28
N GLU A 452 27.70 1.91 21.14
CA GLU A 452 26.95 1.69 19.89
C GLU A 452 26.78 2.99 19.09
N THR A 453 27.34 4.10 19.58
CA THR A 453 27.26 5.42 18.95
C THR A 453 28.41 5.66 17.99
N ASN A 454 28.18 6.49 16.98
CA ASN A 454 29.22 6.99 16.09
C ASN A 454 28.94 8.44 15.71
N ARG A 455 30.00 9.24 15.57
CA ARG A 455 29.92 10.68 15.31
C ARG A 455 29.03 11.03 14.11
N ASN A 456 29.11 10.24 13.05
CA ASN A 456 28.54 10.61 11.77
C ASN A 456 27.04 10.29 11.65
N ASN A 457 26.55 9.18 12.19
CA ASN A 457 25.21 8.67 11.90
C ASN A 457 24.37 8.39 13.15
N ASN A 458 25.00 8.21 14.32
CA ASN A 458 24.32 7.96 15.60
C ASN A 458 25.07 8.67 16.72
N PRO A 459 25.03 10.01 16.79
CA PRO A 459 25.86 10.77 17.72
C PRO A 459 25.35 10.74 19.16
N ILE A 460 24.14 10.24 19.41
CA ILE A 460 23.47 10.23 20.71
C ILE A 460 23.16 8.81 21.17
N PHE A 461 23.07 8.63 22.48
CA PHE A 461 22.53 7.44 23.15
C PHE A 461 21.57 7.88 24.27
N THR A 462 20.71 6.99 24.75
CA THR A 462 19.79 7.27 25.87
C THR A 462 20.03 6.32 27.03
N THR A 463 19.95 6.84 28.26
CA THR A 463 19.92 6.02 29.48
C THR A 463 18.49 5.70 29.93
N GLY A 464 17.49 6.24 29.22
CA GLY A 464 16.07 6.01 29.49
C GLY A 464 15.53 4.75 28.81
N ARG A 465 14.31 4.35 29.17
CA ARG A 465 13.60 3.23 28.53
C ARG A 465 13.03 3.60 27.16
N HIS A 466 12.78 4.89 26.92
CA HIS A 466 12.26 5.41 25.66
C HIS A 466 13.42 5.77 24.74
N ASN A 467 13.49 5.09 23.60
CA ASN A 467 14.64 5.19 22.70
C ASN A 467 14.28 5.18 21.22
N ARG A 468 13.01 5.36 20.85
CA ARG A 468 12.57 5.28 19.46
C ARG A 468 11.61 6.44 19.16
N PRO A 469 12.15 7.65 18.92
CA PRO A 469 11.32 8.79 18.56
C PRO A 469 10.74 8.64 17.15
N ASP A 470 9.61 9.30 16.90
CA ASP A 470 8.96 9.28 15.59
C ASP A 470 9.87 9.91 14.51
N ALA A 471 10.59 10.99 14.85
CA ALA A 471 11.68 11.51 14.03
C ALA A 471 12.78 12.21 14.84
N ARG A 472 13.97 12.35 14.22
CA ARG A 472 15.14 13.01 14.82
C ARG A 472 15.90 13.81 13.78
N LEU A 473 16.23 15.06 14.07
CA LEU A 473 17.13 15.90 13.27
C LEU A 473 18.46 16.06 13.98
N ASP A 474 19.54 15.53 13.40
CA ASP A 474 20.90 15.75 13.88
C ASP A 474 21.54 16.90 13.09
N ILE A 475 22.08 17.89 13.79
CA ILE A 475 22.67 19.11 13.22
C ILE A 475 24.18 19.05 13.34
N TYR A 476 24.85 19.29 12.21
CA TYR A 476 26.29 19.29 12.08
C TYR A 476 26.77 20.62 11.50
N VAL A 477 27.88 21.13 12.02
CA VAL A 477 28.61 22.29 11.47
C VAL A 477 30.05 21.83 11.21
N ASP A 478 30.55 22.03 9.99
CA ASP A 478 31.90 21.58 9.60
C ASP A 478 32.16 20.08 9.92
N SER A 479 31.15 19.25 9.68
CA SER A 479 31.14 17.80 10.01
C SER A 479 31.23 17.45 11.51
N LEU A 480 31.16 18.43 12.40
CA LEU A 480 31.09 18.23 13.84
C LEU A 480 29.65 18.20 14.30
N TYR A 481 29.30 17.19 15.11
CA TYR A 481 27.97 17.08 15.70
C TYR A 481 27.78 18.18 16.75
N VAL A 482 26.71 18.96 16.60
CA VAL A 482 26.39 20.06 17.52
C VAL A 482 25.28 19.62 18.47
N ARG A 483 24.03 19.53 18.00
CA ARG A 483 22.87 19.11 18.78
C ARG A 483 21.89 18.35 17.90
N SER A 484 20.89 17.75 18.55
CA SER A 484 19.74 17.14 17.90
C SER A 484 18.44 17.84 18.34
N ILE A 485 17.44 17.78 17.46
CA ILE A 485 16.03 18.04 17.77
C ILE A 485 15.28 16.71 17.64
N ILE A 486 14.41 16.40 18.59
CA ILE A 486 13.56 15.21 18.55
C ILE A 486 12.14 15.63 18.23
N PHE A 487 11.45 14.88 17.36
CA PHE A 487 10.06 15.10 16.99
C PHE A 487 9.20 13.91 17.39
N GLU A 488 8.01 14.21 17.91
CA GLU A 488 6.95 13.27 18.22
C GLU A 488 5.66 13.73 17.54
N PHE A 489 4.92 12.80 16.93
CA PHE A 489 3.71 13.09 16.18
C PHE A 489 2.52 12.43 16.88
N LYS A 490 1.73 13.23 17.61
CA LYS A 490 0.62 12.75 18.43
C LYS A 490 -0.72 13.11 17.78
N TYR A 491 -1.35 12.13 17.14
CA TYR A 491 -2.74 12.23 16.67
C TYR A 491 -3.74 12.08 17.83
N ARG A 492 -3.72 13.02 18.79
CA ARG A 492 -4.66 13.12 19.91
C ARG A 492 -4.58 14.50 20.58
N THR A 493 -5.51 14.79 21.50
CA THR A 493 -5.54 16.05 22.25
C THR A 493 -4.37 16.20 23.22
N ILE A 494 -3.94 17.44 23.48
CA ILE A 494 -2.86 17.76 24.41
C ILE A 494 -3.16 17.18 25.79
N ARG A 495 -4.38 17.36 26.32
CA ARG A 495 -4.81 16.73 27.60
C ARG A 495 -4.56 15.22 27.69
N ASN A 496 -4.60 14.51 26.56
CA ASN A 496 -4.46 13.05 26.53
C ASN A 496 -3.00 12.57 26.43
N PHE A 497 -2.06 13.40 25.97
CA PHE A 497 -0.63 13.03 25.86
C PHE A 497 0.31 13.86 26.75
N TRP A 498 -0.15 15.01 27.23
CA TRP A 498 0.62 15.97 28.02
C TRP A 498 -0.06 16.24 29.36
N ASN A 499 -0.19 15.19 30.18
CA ASN A 499 -0.78 15.28 31.51
C ASN A 499 0.19 14.76 32.57
N LYS A 500 0.75 15.71 33.34
CA LYS A 500 1.71 15.45 34.42
C LYS A 500 1.08 14.74 35.62
N ASN A 501 -0.20 15.03 35.91
CA ASN A 501 -0.89 14.52 37.09
C ASN A 501 -1.30 13.05 36.93
N ASN A 502 -1.60 12.62 35.70
CA ASN A 502 -1.99 11.25 35.40
C ASN A 502 -0.84 10.38 34.85
N GLN A 503 0.42 10.87 34.88
CA GLN A 503 1.61 10.18 34.35
C GLN A 503 1.32 9.40 33.06
N SER A 504 0.83 10.12 32.05
CA SER A 504 0.59 9.46 30.75
C SER A 504 1.92 8.91 30.23
N THR A 505 1.92 7.69 29.69
CA THR A 505 3.11 7.06 29.11
C THR A 505 3.78 7.93 28.03
N SER A 506 3.00 8.79 27.36
CA SER A 506 3.49 9.75 26.38
C SER A 506 4.26 10.92 27.01
N TYR A 507 3.82 11.43 28.17
CA TYR A 507 4.54 12.49 28.88
C TYR A 507 5.94 12.02 29.30
N ASP A 508 6.02 10.85 29.94
CA ASP A 508 7.30 10.27 30.37
C ASP A 508 8.23 9.99 29.18
N GLN A 509 7.67 9.55 28.05
CA GLN A 509 8.40 9.36 26.80
C GLN A 509 9.03 10.67 26.32
N ILE A 510 8.24 11.73 26.19
CA ILE A 510 8.68 13.03 25.67
C ILE A 510 9.77 13.63 26.56
N ILE A 511 9.56 13.64 27.89
CA ILE A 511 10.53 14.16 28.86
C ILE A 511 11.81 13.32 28.85
N SER A 512 11.70 11.99 28.77
CA SER A 512 12.87 11.10 28.72
C SER A 512 13.77 11.42 27.53
N TYR A 513 13.23 11.80 26.37
CA TYR A 513 14.06 12.18 25.22
C TYR A 513 14.91 13.41 25.50
N LYS A 514 14.38 14.39 26.23
CA LYS A 514 15.13 15.60 26.61
C LYS A 514 16.21 15.31 27.66
N ASP A 515 15.84 14.60 28.72
CA ASP A 515 16.65 14.53 29.94
C ASP A 515 17.61 13.34 29.99
N ASN A 516 17.21 12.21 29.39
CA ASN A 516 17.98 10.96 29.46
C ASN A 516 18.87 10.73 28.23
N THR A 517 18.80 11.60 27.22
CA THR A 517 19.67 11.52 26.04
C THR A 517 21.03 12.17 26.31
N LYS A 518 22.10 11.48 25.94
CA LYS A 518 23.51 11.85 26.15
C LYS A 518 24.32 11.68 24.86
N SER A 519 25.48 12.32 24.80
CA SER A 519 26.41 12.21 23.67
C SER A 519 27.84 12.31 24.14
N ILE A 520 28.74 11.64 23.43
CA ILE A 520 30.20 11.78 23.60
C ILE A 520 30.85 12.57 22.46
N PHE A 521 30.06 13.15 21.54
CA PHE A 521 30.54 13.76 20.29
C PHE A 521 30.22 15.25 20.14
N VAL A 522 29.53 15.86 21.09
CA VAL A 522 29.15 17.28 21.08
C VAL A 522 30.36 18.20 20.88
N GLU A 523 30.29 19.06 19.86
CA GLU A 523 31.22 20.20 19.62
C GLU A 523 32.70 19.79 19.58
N ASN A 524 32.99 18.54 19.22
CA ASN A 524 34.33 17.94 19.23
C ASN A 524 35.07 17.98 20.59
N TYR A 525 34.36 18.19 21.70
CA TYR A 525 34.97 18.10 23.02
C TYR A 525 35.45 16.68 23.33
N LYS A 526 36.39 16.58 24.28
CA LYS A 526 36.75 15.28 24.89
C LYS A 526 35.50 14.64 25.47
N SER A 527 35.37 13.32 25.31
CA SER A 527 34.16 12.55 25.66
C SER A 527 33.55 12.90 27.03
N LYS A 528 34.37 13.11 28.08
CA LYS A 528 33.89 13.50 29.41
C LYS A 528 33.19 14.87 29.42
N LYS A 529 33.76 15.87 28.74
CA LYS A 529 33.18 17.21 28.64
C LYS A 529 31.94 17.20 27.73
N SER A 530 31.93 16.38 26.68
CA SER A 530 30.74 16.21 25.82
C SER A 530 29.51 15.70 26.59
N MET A 531 29.70 14.87 27.61
CA MET A 531 28.60 14.34 28.44
C MET A 531 27.95 15.37 29.37
N GLU A 532 28.60 16.51 29.61
CA GLU A 532 28.07 17.60 30.44
C GLU A 532 27.00 18.40 29.69
N PHE A 533 27.03 18.38 28.36
CA PHE A 533 26.05 19.05 27.52
C PHE A 533 24.79 18.20 27.32
N ARG A 534 23.64 18.88 27.19
CA ARG A 534 22.40 18.24 26.73
C ARG A 534 22.43 18.18 25.19
N PRO A 535 22.58 16.99 24.57
CA PRO A 535 22.68 16.88 23.12
C PRO A 535 21.35 17.16 22.42
N VAL A 536 20.22 16.88 23.06
CA VAL A 536 18.90 17.24 22.56
C VAL A 536 18.59 18.65 23.03
N LYS A 537 18.55 19.60 22.08
CA LYS A 537 18.24 21.00 22.38
C LYS A 537 16.78 21.12 22.83
N GLU A 538 15.86 20.59 22.04
CA GLU A 538 14.42 20.62 22.28
C GLU A 538 13.73 19.34 21.77
N VAL A 539 12.55 19.06 22.35
CA VAL A 539 11.62 18.05 21.84
C VAL A 539 10.36 18.74 21.34
N TRP A 540 10.01 18.48 20.08
CA TRP A 540 8.87 19.10 19.41
C TRP A 540 7.77 18.06 19.24
N VAL A 541 6.56 18.39 19.67
CA VAL A 541 5.42 17.48 19.66
C VAL A 541 4.33 18.07 18.78
N PHE A 542 4.08 17.46 17.63
CA PHE A 542 3.06 17.92 16.70
C PHE A 542 1.72 17.23 16.96
N HIS A 543 0.62 18.00 16.94
CA HIS A 543 -0.74 17.47 17.11
C HIS A 543 -1.77 18.24 16.25
N PRO A 544 -2.90 17.62 15.87
CA PRO A 544 -3.88 18.27 14.99
C PRO A 544 -4.99 19.05 15.73
N THR A 545 -5.10 18.93 17.06
CA THR A 545 -6.29 19.38 17.82
C THR A 545 -6.16 20.74 18.50
N PHE A 546 -7.32 21.31 18.84
CA PHE A 546 -7.50 22.41 19.80
C PHE A 546 -8.03 21.87 21.14
N ASP A 547 -7.50 22.34 22.27
CA ASP A 547 -8.16 22.15 23.57
C ASP A 547 -9.11 23.34 23.90
N LYS A 548 -8.85 24.52 23.30
CA LYS A 548 -9.70 25.73 23.26
C LYS A 548 -9.54 26.47 21.92
N ILE A 549 -10.55 27.26 21.54
CA ILE A 549 -10.63 27.97 20.23
C ILE A 549 -9.50 29.02 20.06
N ASP A 550 -9.04 29.63 21.14
CA ASP A 550 -8.03 30.72 21.13
C ASP A 550 -6.60 30.24 21.46
N ASP A 551 -6.34 28.92 21.46
CA ASP A 551 -5.00 28.42 21.76
C ASP A 551 -4.01 28.81 20.63
N SER A 552 -2.84 29.32 21.03
CA SER A 552 -1.72 29.61 20.13
C SER A 552 -1.31 28.35 19.35
N GLN A 553 -0.77 28.53 18.13
CA GLN A 553 -0.26 27.42 17.32
C GLN A 553 0.88 26.70 18.05
N THR A 554 1.75 27.44 18.73
CA THR A 554 2.83 26.89 19.55
C THR A 554 2.59 27.15 21.04
N LEU A 555 2.75 26.11 21.86
CA LEU A 555 2.77 26.19 23.32
C LEU A 555 4.15 25.75 23.82
N GLU A 556 4.92 26.71 24.32
CA GLU A 556 6.27 26.46 24.83
C GLU A 556 6.24 26.01 26.30
N LYS A 557 6.99 24.95 26.58
CA LYS A 557 7.23 24.38 27.91
C LYS A 557 8.72 24.52 28.20
N TYR A 558 9.13 25.75 28.48
CA TYR A 558 10.53 26.16 28.61
C TYR A 558 11.29 25.34 29.66
N ASP A 559 10.69 25.11 30.83
CA ASP A 559 11.31 24.37 31.93
C ASP A 559 11.58 22.90 31.53
N GLU A 560 10.72 22.33 30.71
CA GLU A 560 10.85 20.97 30.18
C GLU A 560 11.66 20.90 28.87
N GLY A 561 11.95 22.02 28.22
CA GLY A 561 12.58 22.06 26.89
C GLY A 561 11.74 21.40 25.80
N VAL A 562 10.41 21.59 25.86
CA VAL A 562 9.43 21.00 24.95
C VAL A 562 8.60 22.07 24.26
N LYS A 563 8.35 21.90 22.95
CA LYS A 563 7.38 22.72 22.18
C LYS A 563 6.23 21.84 21.73
N LEU A 564 5.00 22.21 22.10
CA LEU A 564 3.80 21.56 21.58
C LEU A 564 3.29 22.42 20.43
N ILE A 565 3.23 21.86 19.23
CA ILE A 565 2.95 22.60 17.99
C ILE A 565 1.72 22.00 17.32
N ARG A 566 0.72 22.84 17.10
CA ARG A 566 -0.44 22.49 16.30
C ARG A 566 -0.08 22.54 14.83
N MET A 567 -0.37 21.45 14.12
CA MET A 567 -0.12 21.38 12.69
C MET A 567 -1.22 20.58 12.01
N LYS A 568 -1.94 21.22 11.10
CA LYS A 568 -2.96 20.58 10.24
C LYS A 568 -2.91 21.19 8.84
N PRO A 569 -3.43 20.51 7.81
CA PRO A 569 -3.25 20.94 6.42
C PRO A 569 -3.76 22.33 6.08
N GLU A 570 -4.88 22.77 6.66
CA GLU A 570 -5.41 24.12 6.39
C GLU A 570 -4.70 25.25 7.14
N GLU A 571 -3.79 24.94 8.08
CA GLU A 571 -3.10 25.97 8.86
C GLU A 571 -1.84 26.50 8.17
N SER A 572 -1.60 27.79 8.36
CA SER A 572 -0.33 28.39 7.96
C SER A 572 0.83 27.73 8.70
N LEU A 573 1.90 27.45 7.97
CA LEU A 573 3.14 26.89 8.51
C LEU A 573 4.21 27.96 8.74
N GLU A 574 3.88 29.25 8.60
CA GLU A 574 4.85 30.36 8.75
C GLU A 574 5.48 30.39 10.15
N GLU A 575 4.68 30.29 11.22
CA GLU A 575 5.18 30.26 12.60
C GLU A 575 6.08 29.04 12.83
N VAL A 576 5.66 27.86 12.37
CA VAL A 576 6.43 26.61 12.47
C VAL A 576 7.75 26.74 11.72
N THR A 577 7.73 27.31 10.51
CA THR A 577 8.93 27.53 9.67
C THR A 577 9.90 28.47 10.37
N LYS A 578 9.40 29.58 10.90
CA LYS A 578 10.19 30.56 11.63
C LYS A 578 10.83 29.93 12.86
N ASN A 579 10.03 29.26 13.70
CA ASN A 579 10.53 28.58 14.89
C ASN A 579 11.61 27.54 14.54
N LEU A 580 11.45 26.81 13.43
CA LEU A 580 12.40 25.77 13.03
C LEU A 580 13.73 26.39 12.58
N ASN A 581 13.66 27.46 11.78
CA ASN A 581 14.83 28.21 11.35
C ASN A 581 15.55 28.86 12.54
N ASP A 582 14.81 29.52 13.42
CA ASP A 582 15.37 30.20 14.60
C ASP A 582 16.07 29.20 15.53
N THR A 583 15.46 28.03 15.80
CA THR A 583 16.09 26.98 16.61
C THR A 583 17.33 26.39 15.95
N ILE A 584 17.34 26.18 14.62
CA ILE A 584 18.55 25.72 13.92
C ILE A 584 19.66 26.76 14.02
N ASN A 585 19.35 28.04 13.81
CA ASN A 585 20.33 29.12 13.89
C ASN A 585 20.89 29.30 15.31
N GLU A 586 20.04 29.19 16.34
CA GLU A 586 20.48 29.20 17.74
C GLU A 586 21.42 28.01 18.04
N ILE A 587 21.14 26.82 17.51
CA ILE A 587 22.03 25.67 17.68
C ILE A 587 23.38 25.90 16.99
N VAL A 588 23.35 26.47 15.79
CA VAL A 588 24.55 26.72 14.99
C VAL A 588 25.41 27.83 15.62
N SER A 589 24.81 28.87 16.21
CA SER A 589 25.56 29.98 16.83
C SER A 589 26.42 29.53 18.02
N ILE A 590 26.03 28.46 18.73
CA ILE A 590 26.83 27.86 19.83
C ILE A 590 28.26 27.51 19.39
N VAL A 591 28.46 27.17 18.11
CA VAL A 591 29.78 26.83 17.56
C VAL A 591 30.64 28.07 17.32
N PHE A 592 30.01 29.23 17.05
CA PHE A 592 30.71 30.49 16.76
C PHE A 592 30.96 31.34 18.02
N ASP A 593 30.25 31.06 19.12
CA ASP A 593 30.41 31.76 20.40
C ASP A 593 31.49 31.12 21.33
N ASN A 594 32.03 29.96 20.95
CA ASN A 594 33.15 29.25 21.62
C ASN A 594 34.44 29.41 20.84
#